data_AF-A0A346D3W2-F1
#
_entry.id   AF-A0A346D3W2-F1
#
_cell.length_a   1.000
_cell.length_b   1.000
_cell.length_c   1.000
_cell.angle_alpha   90.00
_cell.angle_beta   90.00
_cell.angle_gamma   90.00
#
_symmetry.space_group_name_H-M   'P 1'
#
loop_
_entity.id
_entity.type
_entity.pdbx_description
1 polymer ?
#
loop_
_entity_poly.entity_id
_entity_poly.type
_entity_poly.pdbx_seq_one_letter_code
_entity_poly.pdbx_strand_id
1 'polypeptide(L)'
;MPEETANSNGDGSDRGMVIESDKEYLKSMRTNGNPLSKKDYQYTTQMNRYFLKPIGMWPTRPEAGICEKILIQIQRCCCYFLMFFLLVACVLHKFLVEKDPAIQLKMIGPISFCLMAIMKFSFLVFHRHDIYDCFKHIALDWASVESSSEREIMLNDAKFGRFLASLCAGFMYGGGFFYHTIMPLSSGVIVTPDNKTLRLLTHPVYDPFFDAQTSPTYEIVVVTHWCSAFVLYTVTIGACSIAAVFAIHACGQFKVVVSRLNHLVDGDDEKRDTVDERMANIVELHLRTLNFVNNLEGVLNEVCLVEFIGCTMNICFLGYYFMSEWENSETISTVTYCVLFVSFTFNIFIFCYIGEKLTEESKHVGTMTYMIEWYRLHHTKAQGLILILIISKYPARITAGKMAELSMTCFSNVLKTAFTYLNLLRTVAS
;
A
#
# COMPACT_ATOMS: atom_id res chain seq x y z
N MET A 1 -41.99 -11.30 35.02
CA MET A 1 -42.57 -9.96 34.78
C MET A 1 -41.99 -9.02 35.83
N PRO A 2 -41.23 -7.98 35.49
CA PRO A 2 -40.33 -7.76 34.32
C PRO A 2 -38.86 -7.49 34.81
N GLU A 3 -37.77 -7.86 34.13
CA GLU A 3 -37.18 -7.36 32.86
C GLU A 3 -36.95 -5.83 32.77
N GLU A 4 -35.71 -5.41 33.06
CA GLU A 4 -35.18 -4.08 32.72
C GLU A 4 -34.29 -4.21 31.47
N THR A 5 -34.81 -3.73 30.34
CA THR A 5 -34.05 -3.46 29.12
C THR A 5 -33.83 -1.95 29.00
N ALA A 6 -32.59 -1.51 29.14
CA ALA A 6 -32.19 -0.12 28.92
C ALA A 6 -31.30 -0.01 27.66
N ASN A 7 -31.98 0.34 26.58
CA ASN A 7 -31.60 1.37 25.60
C ASN A 7 -30.27 1.23 24.80
N SER A 8 -30.38 0.73 23.57
CA SER A 8 -29.32 0.74 22.54
C SER A 8 -29.74 1.44 21.24
N ASN A 9 -30.51 2.53 21.31
CA ASN A 9 -31.05 3.22 20.12
C ASN A 9 -30.41 4.59 19.82
N GLY A 10 -29.17 4.84 20.26
CA GLY A 10 -28.47 6.12 20.01
C GLY A 10 -27.53 6.16 18.79
N ASP A 11 -26.97 5.03 18.36
CA ASP A 11 -25.81 5.00 17.44
C ASP A 11 -26.19 4.92 15.94
N GLY A 12 -27.41 4.46 15.64
CA GLY A 12 -27.88 4.30 14.25
C GLY A 12 -28.37 5.60 13.58
N SER A 13 -28.91 6.53 14.37
CA SER A 13 -29.45 7.81 13.86
C SER A 13 -28.35 8.81 13.52
N ASP A 14 -27.27 8.82 14.29
CA ASP A 14 -26.17 9.77 14.13
C ASP A 14 -25.27 9.39 12.95
N ARG A 15 -24.98 8.08 12.77
CA ARG A 15 -24.35 7.57 11.53
C ARG A 15 -25.19 7.83 10.29
N GLY A 16 -26.52 7.70 10.38
CA GLY A 16 -27.43 7.98 9.27
C GLY A 16 -27.36 9.44 8.81
N MET A 17 -27.36 10.39 9.75
CA MET A 17 -27.25 11.82 9.47
C MET A 17 -25.87 12.23 8.93
N VAL A 18 -24.78 11.64 9.43
CA VAL A 18 -23.42 11.89 8.91
C VAL A 18 -23.29 11.37 7.47
N ILE A 19 -23.82 10.19 7.17
CA ILE A 19 -23.78 9.61 5.81
C ILE A 19 -24.64 10.43 4.81
N GLU A 20 -25.74 11.02 5.27
CA GLU A 20 -26.64 11.82 4.43
C GLU A 20 -26.07 13.23 4.16
N SER A 21 -25.47 13.88 5.16
CA SER A 21 -24.75 15.16 5.00
C SER A 21 -23.51 15.02 4.11
N ASP A 22 -22.81 13.88 4.21
CA ASP A 22 -21.69 13.52 3.36
C ASP A 22 -22.07 13.29 1.90
N LYS A 23 -23.23 12.68 1.66
CA LYS A 23 -23.79 12.50 0.31
C LYS A 23 -24.19 13.82 -0.32
N GLU A 24 -24.83 14.71 0.43
CA GLU A 24 -25.18 16.05 -0.04
C GLU A 24 -23.94 16.89 -0.34
N TYR A 25 -22.89 16.82 0.50
CA TYR A 25 -21.63 17.52 0.26
C TYR A 25 -20.88 16.99 -0.96
N LEU A 26 -20.75 15.66 -1.12
CA LEU A 26 -20.09 15.07 -2.31
C LEU A 26 -20.87 15.35 -3.60
N LYS A 27 -22.20 15.45 -3.51
CA LYS A 27 -23.07 15.90 -4.61
C LYS A 27 -22.86 17.39 -4.91
N SER A 28 -22.69 18.24 -3.88
CA SER A 28 -22.37 19.67 -4.04
C SER A 28 -20.98 19.88 -4.66
N MET A 29 -19.97 19.09 -4.28
CA MET A 29 -18.63 19.10 -4.88
C MET A 29 -18.67 18.70 -6.37
N ARG A 30 -19.65 17.89 -6.76
CA ARG A 30 -19.85 17.43 -8.14
C ARG A 30 -20.54 18.49 -9.02
N THR A 31 -21.41 19.32 -8.46
CA THR A 31 -22.19 20.34 -9.19
C THR A 31 -21.60 21.76 -9.08
N ASN A 32 -20.94 22.10 -7.96
CA ASN A 32 -20.45 23.45 -7.63
C ASN A 32 -18.95 23.51 -7.22
N GLY A 33 -18.22 22.39 -7.23
CA GLY A 33 -16.80 22.38 -6.83
C GLY A 33 -15.91 23.12 -7.83
N ASN A 34 -14.92 23.90 -7.33
CA ASN A 34 -13.92 24.56 -8.16
C ASN A 34 -13.30 23.53 -9.14
N PRO A 35 -13.39 23.73 -10.47
CA PRO A 35 -12.91 22.77 -11.46
C PRO A 35 -11.42 22.44 -11.31
N LEU A 36 -10.65 23.37 -10.74
CA LEU A 36 -9.22 23.19 -10.45
C LEU A 36 -9.01 22.15 -9.33
N SER A 37 -9.72 22.27 -8.21
CA SER A 37 -9.67 21.31 -7.09
C SER A 37 -10.00 19.88 -7.53
N LYS A 38 -11.04 19.73 -8.35
CA LYS A 38 -11.41 18.44 -8.93
C LYS A 38 -10.30 17.84 -9.78
N LYS A 39 -9.58 18.67 -10.56
CA LYS A 39 -8.44 18.24 -11.38
C LYS A 39 -7.27 17.79 -10.49
N ASP A 40 -7.01 18.48 -9.39
CA ASP A 40 -5.91 18.17 -8.47
C ASP A 40 -6.17 16.88 -7.68
N TYR A 41 -7.40 16.68 -7.19
CA TYR A 41 -7.81 15.40 -6.60
C TYR A 41 -7.66 14.25 -7.60
N GLN A 42 -8.09 14.49 -8.85
CA GLN A 42 -7.98 13.49 -9.90
C GLN A 42 -6.52 13.16 -10.23
N TYR A 43 -5.66 14.16 -10.27
CA TYR A 43 -4.23 14.01 -10.48
C TYR A 43 -3.59 13.17 -9.37
N THR A 44 -3.86 13.54 -8.12
CA THR A 44 -3.35 12.87 -6.91
C THR A 44 -3.70 11.38 -6.89
N THR A 45 -4.95 11.04 -7.16
CA THR A 45 -5.47 9.66 -7.08
C THR A 45 -5.36 8.86 -8.38
N GLN A 46 -4.71 9.41 -9.42
CA GLN A 46 -4.66 8.78 -10.74
C GLN A 46 -3.99 7.40 -10.71
N MET A 47 -2.86 7.26 -10.02
CA MET A 47 -2.12 6.01 -9.97
C MET A 47 -2.90 4.93 -9.21
N ASN A 48 -3.47 5.28 -8.05
CA ASN A 48 -4.35 4.39 -7.30
C ASN A 48 -5.53 3.91 -8.16
N ARG A 49 -6.10 4.77 -9.02
CA ARG A 49 -7.15 4.34 -9.95
C ARG A 49 -6.68 3.29 -10.93
N TYR A 50 -5.49 3.44 -11.51
CA TYR A 50 -4.97 2.47 -12.46
C TYR A 50 -4.66 1.12 -11.80
N PHE A 51 -4.25 1.10 -10.53
CA PHE A 51 -3.93 -0.16 -9.84
C PHE A 51 -5.13 -0.80 -9.13
N LEU A 52 -6.03 -0.01 -8.54
CA LEU A 52 -7.15 -0.55 -7.76
C LEU A 52 -8.37 -0.90 -8.62
N LYS A 53 -8.58 -0.24 -9.77
CA LYS A 53 -9.72 -0.58 -10.65
C LYS A 53 -9.62 -2.00 -11.23
N PRO A 54 -8.47 -2.48 -11.74
CA PRO A 54 -8.35 -3.83 -12.32
C PRO A 54 -8.53 -4.98 -11.33
N ILE A 55 -8.48 -4.71 -10.02
CA ILE A 55 -8.74 -5.71 -8.96
C ILE A 55 -10.07 -5.45 -8.21
N GLY A 56 -10.91 -4.54 -8.70
CA GLY A 56 -12.21 -4.24 -8.09
C GLY A 56 -12.12 -3.56 -6.71
N MET A 57 -10.99 -2.92 -6.40
CA MET A 57 -10.75 -2.26 -5.10
C MET A 57 -10.90 -0.73 -5.16
N TRP A 58 -11.07 -0.15 -6.35
CA TRP A 58 -11.30 1.29 -6.46
C TRP A 58 -12.65 1.64 -5.79
N PRO A 59 -12.69 2.65 -4.90
CA PRO A 59 -13.90 2.96 -4.15
C PRO A 59 -15.06 3.30 -5.09
N THR A 60 -16.14 2.55 -4.94
CA THR A 60 -17.36 2.68 -5.75
C THR A 60 -18.15 3.90 -5.30
N ARG A 61 -18.79 4.60 -6.25
CA ARG A 61 -19.65 5.72 -5.90
C ARG A 61 -20.90 5.24 -5.14
N PRO A 62 -21.43 6.02 -4.19
CA PRO A 62 -22.68 5.68 -3.50
C PRO A 62 -23.85 5.45 -4.46
N GLU A 63 -23.92 6.24 -5.55
CA GLU A 63 -24.97 6.14 -6.58
C GLU A 63 -24.68 5.10 -7.68
N ALA A 64 -23.67 4.25 -7.51
CA ALA A 64 -23.37 3.24 -8.52
C ALA A 64 -24.55 2.28 -8.73
N GLY A 65 -24.84 1.99 -10.01
CA GLY A 65 -25.91 1.08 -10.40
C GLY A 65 -25.66 -0.34 -9.90
N ILE A 66 -26.72 -1.13 -9.82
CA ILE A 66 -26.67 -2.53 -9.37
C ILE A 66 -25.68 -3.35 -10.23
N CYS A 67 -25.66 -3.14 -11.54
CA CYS A 67 -24.74 -3.81 -12.46
C CYS A 67 -23.26 -3.52 -12.16
N GLU A 68 -22.92 -2.26 -11.81
CA GLU A 68 -21.54 -1.88 -11.47
C GLU A 68 -21.10 -2.58 -10.17
N LYS A 69 -21.98 -2.64 -9.17
CA LYS A 69 -21.72 -3.36 -7.91
C LYS A 69 -21.53 -4.86 -8.14
N ILE A 70 -22.37 -5.49 -8.96
CA ILE A 70 -22.25 -6.91 -9.32
C ILE A 70 -20.92 -7.16 -10.05
N LEU A 71 -20.56 -6.32 -11.02
CA LEU A 71 -19.32 -6.45 -11.77
C LEU A 71 -18.08 -6.39 -10.86
N ILE A 72 -18.06 -5.48 -9.89
CA ILE A 72 -16.97 -5.36 -8.92
C ILE A 72 -16.88 -6.62 -8.05
N GLN A 73 -18.00 -7.21 -7.63
CA GLN A 73 -17.98 -8.46 -6.87
C GLN A 73 -17.47 -9.62 -7.71
N ILE A 74 -17.93 -9.75 -8.95
CA ILE A 74 -17.42 -10.76 -9.91
C ILE A 74 -15.92 -10.61 -10.08
N GLN A 75 -15.45 -9.38 -10.31
CA GLN A 75 -14.02 -9.10 -10.47
C GLN A 75 -13.19 -9.52 -9.25
N ARG A 76 -13.66 -9.24 -8.03
CA ARG A 76 -13.00 -9.68 -6.79
C ARG A 76 -13.00 -11.20 -6.63
N CYS A 77 -14.11 -11.86 -6.96
CA CYS A 77 -14.20 -13.32 -6.99
C CYS A 77 -13.20 -13.92 -8.00
N CYS A 78 -13.09 -13.34 -9.19
CA CYS A 78 -12.10 -13.75 -10.19
C CYS A 78 -10.67 -13.58 -9.69
N CYS A 79 -10.34 -12.46 -9.02
CA CYS A 79 -9.02 -12.26 -8.42
C CYS A 79 -8.69 -13.34 -7.38
N TYR A 80 -9.62 -13.64 -6.46
CA TYR A 80 -9.44 -14.74 -5.50
C TYR A 80 -9.26 -16.08 -6.20
N PHE A 81 -10.11 -16.40 -7.18
CA PHE A 81 -10.02 -17.64 -7.93
C PHE A 81 -8.64 -17.82 -8.57
N LEU A 82 -8.12 -16.81 -9.26
CA LEU A 82 -6.79 -16.88 -9.89
C LEU A 82 -5.66 -17.06 -8.86
N MET A 83 -5.68 -16.32 -7.75
CA MET A 83 -4.67 -16.46 -6.70
C MET A 83 -4.72 -17.82 -6.01
N PHE A 84 -5.92 -18.31 -5.68
CA PHE A 84 -6.08 -19.63 -5.05
C PHE A 84 -5.76 -20.78 -6.01
N PHE A 85 -6.13 -20.65 -7.28
CA PHE A 85 -5.77 -21.63 -8.31
C PHE A 85 -4.25 -21.79 -8.38
N LEU A 86 -3.52 -20.68 -8.45
CA LEU A 86 -2.06 -20.70 -8.49
C LEU A 86 -1.46 -21.27 -7.19
N LEU A 87 -1.97 -20.87 -6.03
CA LEU A 87 -1.51 -21.36 -4.73
C LEU A 87 -1.69 -22.89 -4.61
N VAL A 88 -2.89 -23.38 -4.91
CA VAL A 88 -3.23 -24.80 -4.82
C VAL A 88 -2.38 -25.61 -5.79
N ALA A 89 -2.19 -25.13 -7.02
CA ALA A 89 -1.33 -25.80 -8.00
C ALA A 89 0.13 -25.92 -7.49
N CYS A 90 0.69 -24.84 -6.94
CA CYS A 90 2.06 -24.85 -6.40
C CYS A 90 2.21 -25.77 -5.18
N VAL A 91 1.25 -25.74 -4.26
CA VAL A 91 1.26 -26.56 -3.03
C VAL A 91 1.13 -28.05 -3.39
N LEU A 92 0.18 -28.40 -4.26
CA LEU A 92 0.00 -29.79 -4.70
C LEU A 92 1.24 -30.31 -5.41
N HIS A 93 1.82 -29.54 -6.33
CA HIS A 93 3.03 -29.96 -7.03
C HIS A 93 4.19 -30.21 -6.05
N LYS A 94 4.40 -29.29 -5.10
CA LYS A 94 5.44 -29.42 -4.07
C LYS A 94 5.28 -30.69 -3.21
N PHE A 95 4.07 -31.03 -2.79
CA PHE A 95 3.84 -32.15 -1.87
C PHE A 95 3.65 -33.50 -2.57
N LEU A 96 3.09 -33.52 -3.78
CA LEU A 96 2.67 -34.77 -4.44
C LEU A 96 3.63 -35.23 -5.55
N VAL A 97 4.40 -34.31 -6.15
CA VAL A 97 5.27 -34.63 -7.29
C VAL A 97 6.72 -34.49 -6.91
N GLU A 98 7.10 -33.31 -6.41
CA GLU A 98 8.49 -32.98 -6.24
C GLU A 98 9.08 -33.66 -5.00
N LYS A 99 10.15 -34.43 -5.20
CA LYS A 99 10.88 -35.12 -4.12
C LYS A 99 12.26 -34.53 -3.91
N ASP A 100 12.76 -33.72 -4.85
CA ASP A 100 14.04 -33.05 -4.74
C ASP A 100 13.96 -31.89 -3.73
N PRO A 101 14.70 -31.92 -2.61
CA PRO A 101 14.68 -30.85 -1.62
C PRO A 101 15.12 -29.49 -2.19
N ALA A 102 15.99 -29.46 -3.21
CA ALA A 102 16.45 -28.21 -3.82
C ALA A 102 15.34 -27.53 -4.64
N ILE A 103 14.55 -28.32 -5.38
CA ILE A 103 13.40 -27.79 -6.15
C ILE A 103 12.27 -27.41 -5.19
N GLN A 104 12.01 -28.20 -4.15
CA GLN A 104 11.05 -27.85 -3.10
C GLN A 104 11.38 -26.54 -2.39
N LEU A 105 12.68 -26.24 -2.22
CA LEU A 105 13.14 -24.98 -1.66
C LEU A 105 12.79 -23.83 -2.59
N LYS A 106 13.13 -23.89 -3.88
CA LYS A 106 12.81 -22.88 -4.91
C LYS A 106 11.32 -22.52 -4.97
N MET A 107 10.43 -23.49 -4.69
CA MET A 107 8.98 -23.29 -4.66
C MET A 107 8.46 -22.51 -3.44
N ILE A 108 9.25 -22.34 -2.38
CA ILE A 108 8.81 -21.60 -1.17
C ILE A 108 8.57 -20.12 -1.46
N GLY A 109 9.42 -19.49 -2.30
CA GLY A 109 9.30 -18.07 -2.64
C GLY A 109 7.98 -17.74 -3.34
N PRO A 110 7.62 -18.44 -4.43
CA PRO A 110 6.33 -18.23 -5.09
C PRO A 110 5.11 -18.50 -4.20
N ILE A 111 5.14 -19.58 -3.40
CA ILE A 111 4.05 -19.90 -2.46
C ILE A 111 3.90 -18.79 -1.41
N SER A 112 5.02 -18.33 -0.85
CA SER A 112 5.08 -17.20 0.08
C SER A 112 4.46 -15.94 -0.52
N PHE A 113 4.87 -15.56 -1.73
CA PHE A 113 4.36 -14.37 -2.39
C PHE A 113 2.85 -14.47 -2.70
N CYS A 114 2.38 -15.65 -3.12
CA CYS A 114 0.94 -15.90 -3.29
C CYS A 114 0.16 -15.72 -1.99
N LEU A 115 0.66 -16.28 -0.88
CA LEU A 115 0.04 -16.14 0.44
C LEU A 115 0.01 -14.67 0.88
N MET A 116 1.11 -13.93 0.70
CA MET A 116 1.15 -12.49 0.98
C MET A 116 0.09 -11.73 0.20
N ALA A 117 -0.03 -11.98 -1.10
CA ALA A 117 -1.01 -11.30 -1.94
C ALA A 117 -2.45 -11.61 -1.50
N ILE A 118 -2.76 -12.86 -1.17
CA ILE A 118 -4.09 -13.25 -0.68
C ILE A 118 -4.40 -12.55 0.65
N MET A 119 -3.44 -12.52 1.59
CA MET A 119 -3.61 -11.84 2.87
C MET A 119 -3.81 -10.33 2.68
N LYS A 120 -2.95 -9.67 1.91
CA LYS A 120 -3.10 -8.23 1.58
C LYS A 120 -4.42 -7.93 0.93
N PHE A 121 -4.82 -8.71 -0.09
CA PHE A 121 -6.09 -8.50 -0.77
C PHE A 121 -7.26 -8.62 0.20
N SER A 122 -7.21 -9.59 1.11
CA SER A 122 -8.24 -9.79 2.13
C SER A 122 -8.32 -8.64 3.14
N PHE A 123 -7.17 -8.12 3.60
CA PHE A 123 -7.15 -6.94 4.46
C PHE A 123 -7.65 -5.68 3.74
N LEU A 124 -7.25 -5.45 2.47
CA LEU A 124 -7.77 -4.34 1.67
C LEU A 124 -9.29 -4.44 1.47
N VAL A 125 -9.80 -5.66 1.26
CA VAL A 125 -11.24 -5.95 1.16
C VAL A 125 -11.99 -5.67 2.46
N PHE A 126 -11.38 -6.05 3.59
CA PHE A 126 -11.93 -5.86 4.93
C PHE A 126 -12.03 -4.36 5.25
N HIS A 127 -10.95 -3.60 5.02
CA HIS A 127 -10.84 -2.16 5.23
C HIS A 127 -11.38 -1.29 4.07
N ARG A 128 -12.19 -1.85 3.16
CA ARG A 128 -12.65 -1.11 1.97
C ARG A 128 -13.41 0.18 2.30
N HIS A 129 -14.13 0.20 3.42
CA HIS A 129 -14.91 1.37 3.86
C HIS A 129 -13.98 2.44 4.42
N ASP A 130 -13.04 2.06 5.28
CA ASP A 130 -12.00 2.97 5.79
C ASP A 130 -11.15 3.56 4.66
N ILE A 131 -10.81 2.76 3.64
CA ILE A 131 -10.13 3.22 2.42
C ILE A 131 -10.99 4.24 1.66
N TYR A 132 -12.29 4.00 1.53
CA TYR A 132 -13.23 4.94 0.91
C TYR A 132 -13.23 6.28 1.68
N ASP A 133 -13.30 6.23 3.01
CA ASP A 133 -13.31 7.41 3.87
C ASP A 133 -12.00 8.20 3.77
N CYS A 134 -10.85 7.52 3.66
CA CYS A 134 -9.57 8.16 3.39
C CYS A 134 -9.53 8.88 2.04
N PHE A 135 -10.02 8.25 0.95
CA PHE A 135 -10.12 8.92 -0.35
C PHE A 135 -11.08 10.12 -0.32
N LYS A 136 -12.19 9.98 0.39
CA LYS A 136 -13.14 11.06 0.61
C LYS A 136 -12.47 12.20 1.37
N HIS A 137 -11.73 11.92 2.43
CA HIS A 137 -10.98 12.92 3.20
C HIS A 137 -10.01 13.71 2.31
N ILE A 138 -9.23 13.03 1.47
CA ILE A 138 -8.32 13.68 0.51
C ILE A 138 -9.12 14.59 -0.44
N ALA A 139 -10.27 14.14 -0.94
CA ALA A 139 -11.12 14.95 -1.82
C ALA A 139 -11.63 16.21 -1.11
N LEU A 140 -12.03 16.09 0.17
CA LEU A 140 -12.45 17.22 1.00
C LEU A 140 -11.29 18.20 1.23
N ASP A 141 -10.08 17.72 1.49
CA ASP A 141 -8.90 18.57 1.68
C ASP A 141 -8.62 19.39 0.42
N TRP A 142 -8.61 18.75 -0.76
CA TRP A 142 -8.48 19.47 -2.04
C TRP A 142 -9.59 20.49 -2.28
N ALA A 143 -10.82 20.22 -1.80
CA ALA A 143 -11.95 21.14 -1.96
C ALA A 143 -11.84 22.38 -1.06
N SER A 144 -11.21 22.24 0.12
CA SER A 144 -11.03 23.31 1.10
C SER A 144 -9.81 24.22 0.86
N VAL A 145 -8.95 23.89 -0.10
CA VAL A 145 -7.73 24.68 -0.36
C VAL A 145 -8.05 25.93 -1.16
N GLU A 146 -7.90 27.09 -0.52
CA GLU A 146 -8.07 28.40 -1.15
C GLU A 146 -6.73 29.04 -1.54
N SER A 147 -5.69 28.86 -0.70
CA SER A 147 -4.39 29.49 -0.89
C SER A 147 -3.57 28.80 -1.98
N SER A 148 -2.96 29.60 -2.86
CA SER A 148 -2.06 29.13 -3.92
C SER A 148 -0.81 28.45 -3.36
N SER A 149 -0.27 28.96 -2.25
CA SER A 149 0.88 28.38 -1.53
C SER A 149 0.55 27.00 -0.96
N GLU A 150 -0.58 26.87 -0.26
CA GLU A 150 -1.03 25.58 0.31
C GLU A 150 -1.28 24.54 -0.79
N ARG A 151 -1.87 24.98 -1.90
CA ARG A 151 -2.08 24.15 -3.09
C ARG A 151 -0.76 23.65 -3.67
N GLU A 152 0.27 24.50 -3.74
CA GLU A 152 1.58 24.11 -4.26
C GLU A 152 2.25 23.06 -3.37
N ILE A 153 2.19 23.22 -2.04
CA ILE A 153 2.69 22.24 -1.07
C ILE A 153 2.02 20.88 -1.32
N MET A 154 0.69 20.86 -1.36
CA MET A 154 -0.07 19.62 -1.58
C MET A 154 0.21 18.99 -2.96
N LEU A 155 0.42 19.79 -4.01
CA LEU A 155 0.74 19.29 -5.34
C LEU A 155 2.14 18.67 -5.40
N ASN A 156 3.12 19.26 -4.71
CA ASN A 156 4.47 18.72 -4.67
C ASN A 156 4.51 17.38 -3.94
N ASP A 157 3.77 17.25 -2.85
CA ASP A 157 3.63 15.97 -2.16
C ASP A 157 2.81 14.96 -2.97
N ALA A 158 1.74 15.38 -3.65
CA ALA A 158 1.00 14.50 -4.57
C ALA A 158 1.88 13.98 -5.72
N LYS A 159 2.76 14.81 -6.30
CA LYS A 159 3.76 14.37 -7.30
C LYS A 159 4.67 13.30 -6.72
N PHE A 160 5.15 13.50 -5.49
CA PHE A 160 6.07 12.58 -4.83
C PHE A 160 5.41 11.24 -4.46
N GLY A 161 4.19 11.26 -3.92
CA GLY A 161 3.41 10.04 -3.65
C GLY A 161 3.13 9.24 -4.94
N ARG A 162 2.80 9.92 -6.04
CA ARG A 162 2.64 9.28 -7.36
C ARG A 162 3.95 8.69 -7.87
N PHE A 163 5.06 9.38 -7.67
CA PHE A 163 6.39 8.89 -8.05
C PHE A 163 6.73 7.59 -7.31
N LEU A 164 6.53 7.54 -5.98
CA LEU A 164 6.73 6.32 -5.19
C LEU A 164 5.83 5.16 -5.65
N ALA A 165 4.54 5.43 -5.90
CA ALA A 165 3.62 4.43 -6.42
C ALA A 165 4.04 3.90 -7.81
N SER A 166 4.55 4.78 -8.67
CA SER A 166 5.03 4.43 -10.01
C SER A 166 6.34 3.63 -9.95
N LEU A 167 7.23 3.98 -9.02
CA LEU A 167 8.47 3.26 -8.74
C LEU A 167 8.17 1.84 -8.25
N CYS A 168 7.25 1.68 -7.30
CA CYS A 168 6.78 0.37 -6.86
C CYS A 168 6.21 -0.45 -8.02
N ALA A 169 5.41 0.16 -8.90
CA ALA A 169 4.85 -0.53 -10.06
C ALA A 169 5.93 -0.99 -11.04
N GLY A 170 6.92 -0.13 -11.33
CA GLY A 170 8.03 -0.44 -12.21
C GLY A 170 8.87 -1.63 -11.72
N PHE A 171 9.22 -1.65 -10.44
CA PHE A 171 9.96 -2.76 -9.85
C PHE A 171 9.14 -4.05 -9.81
N MET A 172 7.91 -4.01 -9.29
CA MET A 172 7.09 -5.21 -9.12
C MET A 172 6.69 -5.85 -10.46
N TYR A 173 6.21 -5.06 -11.43
CA TYR A 173 5.93 -5.60 -12.76
C TYR A 173 7.20 -5.98 -13.52
N GLY A 174 8.29 -5.23 -13.36
CA GLY A 174 9.58 -5.55 -13.96
C GLY A 174 10.09 -6.91 -13.51
N GLY A 175 10.26 -7.11 -12.20
CA GLY A 175 10.65 -8.41 -11.64
C GLY A 175 9.67 -9.52 -11.99
N GLY A 176 8.37 -9.22 -11.98
CA GLY A 176 7.35 -10.16 -12.38
C GLY A 176 7.44 -10.62 -13.82
N PHE A 177 7.73 -9.72 -14.75
CA PHE A 177 7.95 -10.00 -16.16
C PHE A 177 9.19 -10.86 -16.40
N PHE A 178 10.30 -10.57 -15.69
CA PHE A 178 11.49 -11.42 -15.75
C PHE A 178 11.18 -12.85 -15.32
N TYR A 179 10.47 -13.03 -14.20
CA TYR A 179 10.15 -14.35 -13.65
C TYR A 179 9.11 -15.13 -14.45
N HIS A 180 8.03 -14.48 -14.90
CA HIS A 180 6.91 -15.15 -15.57
C HIS A 180 7.05 -15.27 -17.09
N THR A 181 7.96 -14.50 -17.70
CA THR A 181 8.07 -14.43 -19.16
C THR A 181 9.48 -14.71 -19.63
N ILE A 182 10.47 -13.92 -19.19
CA ILE A 182 11.84 -14.04 -19.72
C ILE A 182 12.45 -15.38 -19.34
N MET A 183 12.40 -15.76 -18.06
CA MET A 183 13.00 -17.01 -17.59
C MET A 183 12.41 -18.24 -18.30
N PRO A 184 11.08 -18.49 -18.30
CA PRO A 184 10.49 -19.63 -19.02
C PRO A 184 10.79 -19.68 -20.52
N LEU A 185 10.73 -18.55 -21.21
CA LEU A 185 10.93 -18.51 -22.66
C LEU A 185 12.40 -18.69 -23.07
N SER A 186 13.31 -18.34 -22.17
CA SER A 186 14.75 -18.33 -22.48
C SER A 186 15.47 -19.58 -21.97
N SER A 187 14.88 -20.35 -21.05
CA SER A 187 15.44 -21.62 -20.55
C SER A 187 15.42 -22.79 -21.55
N GLY A 188 14.83 -22.61 -22.74
CA GLY A 188 14.81 -23.63 -23.78
C GLY A 188 13.92 -24.85 -23.48
N VAL A 189 14.07 -25.91 -24.27
CA VAL A 189 13.34 -27.18 -24.10
C VAL A 189 14.23 -28.17 -23.35
N ILE A 190 13.76 -28.66 -22.21
CA ILE A 190 14.44 -29.69 -21.42
C ILE A 190 14.05 -31.05 -22.01
N VAL A 191 15.01 -31.80 -22.52
CA VAL A 191 14.78 -33.18 -22.98
C VAL A 191 15.03 -34.11 -21.81
N THR A 192 13.97 -34.76 -21.33
CA THR A 192 14.07 -35.77 -20.27
C THR A 192 14.75 -37.05 -20.77
N PRO A 193 15.29 -37.91 -19.87
CA PRO A 193 15.86 -39.21 -20.23
C PRO A 193 14.89 -40.12 -20.99
N ASP A 194 13.58 -39.93 -20.79
CA ASP A 194 12.50 -40.65 -21.48
C ASP A 194 12.16 -40.04 -22.86
N ASN A 195 13.02 -39.18 -23.40
CA ASN A 195 12.88 -38.52 -24.71
C ASN A 195 11.63 -37.62 -24.83
N LYS A 196 11.08 -37.14 -23.71
CA LYS A 196 10.03 -36.11 -23.69
C LYS A 196 10.63 -34.72 -23.65
N THR A 197 10.14 -33.85 -24.54
CA THR A 197 10.45 -32.42 -24.61
C THR A 197 9.57 -31.64 -23.63
N LEU A 198 10.16 -31.16 -22.54
CA LEU A 198 9.49 -30.31 -21.55
C LEU A 198 9.82 -28.84 -21.79
N ARG A 199 8.80 -28.00 -21.85
CA ARG A 199 8.91 -26.54 -21.83
C ARG A 199 8.78 -26.06 -20.39
N LEU A 200 9.62 -25.11 -19.99
CA LEU A 200 9.61 -24.59 -18.62
C LEU A 200 8.29 -23.84 -18.34
N LEU A 201 7.60 -24.24 -17.28
CA LEU A 201 6.49 -23.48 -16.69
C LEU A 201 7.02 -22.73 -15.46
N THR A 202 6.66 -21.45 -15.33
CA THR A 202 7.04 -20.61 -14.18
C THR A 202 6.63 -21.23 -12.86
N HIS A 203 5.43 -21.82 -12.84
CA HIS A 203 4.94 -22.60 -11.72
C HIS A 203 4.66 -24.00 -12.23
N PRO A 204 5.27 -25.03 -11.65
CA PRO A 204 4.99 -26.38 -12.04
C PRO A 204 3.55 -26.75 -11.66
N VAL A 205 2.83 -27.33 -12.61
CA VAL A 205 1.42 -27.73 -12.45
C VAL A 205 1.39 -29.18 -11.96
N TYR A 206 0.56 -29.47 -10.96
CA TYR A 206 0.22 -30.85 -10.62
C TYR A 206 -0.76 -31.37 -11.67
N ASP A 207 -0.31 -32.29 -12.52
CA ASP A 207 -1.09 -32.73 -13.66
C ASP A 207 -1.31 -34.25 -13.73
N PRO A 208 -2.28 -34.79 -12.98
CA PRO A 208 -2.72 -36.17 -13.14
C PRO A 208 -3.89 -36.32 -14.13
N PHE A 209 -4.48 -35.23 -14.63
CA PHE A 209 -5.75 -35.25 -15.39
C PHE A 209 -5.66 -34.71 -16.82
N PHE A 210 -4.66 -33.90 -17.14
CA PHE A 210 -4.38 -33.40 -18.48
C PHE A 210 -2.87 -33.54 -18.80
N ASP A 211 -2.41 -33.07 -19.95
CA ASP A 211 -0.97 -32.95 -20.24
C ASP A 211 -0.65 -31.49 -20.54
N ALA A 212 -0.12 -30.80 -19.54
CA ALA A 212 0.24 -29.39 -19.58
C ALA A 212 1.33 -29.07 -20.61
N GLN A 213 2.00 -30.06 -21.19
CA GLN A 213 3.02 -29.86 -22.24
C GLN A 213 2.45 -29.96 -23.66
N THR A 214 1.21 -30.44 -23.81
CA THR A 214 0.53 -30.53 -25.11
C THR A 214 -0.08 -29.19 -25.51
N SER A 215 -0.02 -28.86 -26.81
CA SER A 215 -0.76 -27.71 -27.35
C SER A 215 -2.20 -28.13 -27.68
N PRO A 216 -3.25 -27.37 -27.30
CA PRO A 216 -3.25 -25.99 -26.81
C PRO A 216 -3.18 -25.80 -25.28
N THR A 217 -3.11 -26.88 -24.51
CA THR A 217 -3.16 -26.87 -23.03
C THR A 217 -2.03 -26.06 -22.41
N TYR A 218 -0.81 -26.21 -22.94
CA TYR A 218 0.36 -25.45 -22.52
C TYR A 218 0.12 -23.94 -22.61
N GLU A 219 -0.37 -23.47 -23.77
CA GLU A 219 -0.65 -22.06 -23.99
C GLU A 219 -1.72 -21.52 -23.03
N ILE A 220 -2.76 -22.32 -22.73
CA ILE A 220 -3.82 -21.96 -21.77
C ILE A 220 -3.25 -21.80 -20.36
N VAL A 221 -2.38 -22.71 -19.92
CA VAL A 221 -1.74 -22.65 -18.59
C VAL A 221 -0.83 -21.43 -18.47
N VAL A 222 -0.02 -21.14 -19.50
CA VAL A 222 0.86 -19.96 -19.52
C VAL A 222 0.05 -18.67 -19.41
N VAL A 223 -1.04 -18.55 -20.19
CA VAL A 223 -1.94 -17.38 -20.10
C VAL A 223 -2.57 -17.27 -18.72
N THR A 224 -2.98 -18.39 -18.12
CA THR A 224 -3.54 -18.42 -16.76
C THR A 224 -2.51 -17.97 -15.71
N HIS A 225 -1.24 -18.38 -15.85
CA HIS A 225 -0.16 -17.90 -15.00
C HIS A 225 0.09 -16.40 -15.16
N TRP A 226 0.09 -15.86 -16.38
CA TRP A 226 0.22 -14.41 -16.60
C TRP A 226 -0.94 -13.62 -15.99
N CYS A 227 -2.18 -14.10 -16.12
CA CYS A 227 -3.33 -13.48 -15.47
C CYS A 227 -3.20 -13.51 -13.93
N SER A 228 -2.80 -14.65 -13.37
CA SER A 228 -2.60 -14.80 -11.93
C SER A 228 -1.48 -13.89 -11.41
N ALA A 229 -0.36 -13.87 -12.12
CA ALA A 229 0.78 -13.00 -11.84
C ALA A 229 0.39 -11.52 -11.87
N PHE A 230 -0.34 -11.11 -12.90
CA PHE A 230 -0.86 -9.75 -13.01
C PHE A 230 -1.69 -9.38 -11.77
N VAL A 231 -2.58 -10.26 -11.30
CA VAL A 231 -3.36 -10.04 -10.07
C VAL A 231 -2.44 -9.92 -8.85
N LEU A 232 -1.51 -10.85 -8.64
CA LEU A 232 -0.58 -10.83 -7.50
C LEU A 232 0.21 -9.52 -7.40
N TYR A 233 0.79 -9.10 -8.53
CA TYR A 233 1.55 -7.84 -8.59
C TYR A 233 0.65 -6.63 -8.43
N THR A 234 -0.52 -6.62 -9.06
CA THR A 234 -1.47 -5.50 -8.95
C THR A 234 -1.96 -5.31 -7.52
N VAL A 235 -2.22 -6.39 -6.77
CA VAL A 235 -2.59 -6.30 -5.34
C VAL A 235 -1.47 -5.67 -4.53
N THR A 236 -0.23 -6.12 -4.72
CA THR A 236 0.93 -5.60 -3.98
C THR A 236 1.18 -4.13 -4.31
N ILE A 237 1.15 -3.76 -5.59
CA ILE A 237 1.28 -2.38 -6.05
C ILE A 237 0.10 -1.53 -5.55
N GLY A 238 -1.11 -2.07 -5.56
CA GLY A 238 -2.31 -1.43 -5.04
C GLY A 238 -2.15 -1.04 -3.57
N ALA A 239 -1.74 -1.99 -2.72
CA ALA A 239 -1.44 -1.74 -1.31
C ALA A 239 -0.36 -0.66 -1.12
N CYS A 240 0.78 -0.79 -1.82
CA CYS A 240 1.85 0.20 -1.74
C CYS A 240 1.41 1.59 -2.24
N SER A 241 0.59 1.66 -3.29
CA SER A 241 0.09 2.92 -3.85
C SER A 241 -0.87 3.64 -2.89
N ILE A 242 -1.71 2.89 -2.16
CA ILE A 242 -2.57 3.43 -1.10
C ILE A 242 -1.68 4.01 -0.01
N ALA A 243 -0.73 3.23 0.49
CA ALA A 243 0.17 3.66 1.54
C ALA A 243 0.96 4.92 1.16
N ALA A 244 1.58 4.93 -0.02
CA ALA A 244 2.37 6.06 -0.50
C ALA A 244 1.54 7.33 -0.67
N VAL A 245 0.38 7.25 -1.34
CA VAL A 245 -0.43 8.45 -1.59
C VAL A 245 -1.06 8.98 -0.31
N PHE A 246 -1.54 8.11 0.58
CA PHE A 246 -2.16 8.55 1.83
C PHE A 246 -1.13 9.10 2.81
N ALA A 247 -0.01 8.41 3.05
CA ALA A 247 1.03 8.89 3.96
C ALA A 247 1.63 10.21 3.48
N ILE A 248 1.94 10.34 2.18
CA ILE A 248 2.51 11.56 1.63
C ILE A 248 1.49 12.71 1.61
N HIS A 249 0.19 12.42 1.40
CA HIS A 249 -0.85 13.45 1.57
C HIS A 249 -0.90 13.96 3.01
N ALA A 250 -0.81 13.07 4.01
CA ALA A 250 -0.74 13.47 5.42
C ALA A 250 0.51 14.31 5.72
N CYS A 251 1.68 13.96 5.15
CA CYS A 251 2.88 14.80 5.20
C CYS A 251 2.60 16.22 4.67
N GLY A 252 1.91 16.32 3.52
CA GLY A 252 1.52 17.60 2.94
C GLY A 252 0.60 18.41 3.85
N GLN A 253 -0.37 17.75 4.49
CA GLN A 253 -1.23 18.42 5.46
C GLN A 253 -0.45 18.93 6.69
N PHE A 254 0.52 18.17 7.22
CA PHE A 254 1.40 18.68 8.27
C PHE A 254 2.22 19.89 7.83
N LYS A 255 2.72 19.92 6.60
CA LYS A 255 3.40 21.10 6.04
C LYS A 255 2.46 22.30 5.89
N VAL A 256 1.19 22.09 5.54
CA VAL A 256 0.19 23.16 5.52
C VAL A 256 -0.07 23.68 6.94
N VAL A 257 -0.18 22.80 7.94
CA VAL A 257 -0.27 23.20 9.36
C VAL A 257 0.93 24.08 9.75
N VAL A 258 2.14 23.67 9.40
CA VAL A 258 3.37 24.45 9.63
C VAL A 258 3.35 25.80 8.92
N SER A 259 2.91 25.84 7.66
CA SER A 259 2.76 27.07 6.90
C SER A 259 1.81 28.05 7.59
N ARG A 260 0.66 27.58 8.06
CA ARG A 260 -0.31 28.40 8.81
C ARG A 260 0.24 28.85 10.17
N LEU A 261 0.97 27.98 10.87
CA LEU A 261 1.66 28.30 12.13
C LEU A 261 2.64 29.48 11.96
N ASN A 262 3.39 29.53 10.86
CA ASN A 262 4.32 30.64 10.59
C ASN A 262 3.61 31.99 10.43
N HIS A 263 2.36 31.99 9.95
CA HIS A 263 1.55 33.20 9.78
C HIS A 263 0.62 33.46 10.97
N LEU A 264 0.79 32.76 12.10
CA LEU A 264 -0.08 32.88 13.28
C LEU A 264 0.08 34.23 14.00
N VAL A 265 1.28 34.81 14.02
CA VAL A 265 1.54 36.09 14.71
C VAL A 265 1.19 37.25 13.78
N ASP A 266 1.88 37.35 12.65
CA ASP A 266 1.79 38.51 11.76
C ASP A 266 0.53 38.51 10.88
N GLY A 267 0.02 37.34 10.54
CA GLY A 267 -1.17 37.21 9.69
C GLY A 267 -0.82 37.19 8.22
N ASP A 268 -1.86 37.17 7.41
CA ASP A 268 -1.75 37.36 5.98
C ASP A 268 -2.32 38.74 5.67
N ASP A 269 -1.58 39.60 4.98
CA ASP A 269 -1.97 41.00 4.72
C ASP A 269 -3.31 41.09 3.97
N GLU A 270 -3.69 40.01 3.26
CA GLU A 270 -4.92 39.91 2.47
C GLU A 270 -6.15 39.48 3.29
N LYS A 271 -5.98 38.81 4.44
CA LYS A 271 -7.10 38.28 5.26
C LYS A 271 -7.19 39.00 6.60
N ARG A 272 -8.36 39.59 6.89
CA ARG A 272 -8.64 40.26 8.18
C ARG A 272 -9.03 39.26 9.27
N ASP A 273 -8.20 38.24 9.48
CA ASP A 273 -8.48 37.17 10.45
C ASP A 273 -7.81 37.49 11.79
N THR A 274 -8.55 37.29 12.87
CA THR A 274 -8.02 37.41 14.22
C THR A 274 -7.01 36.29 14.51
N VAL A 275 -6.13 36.51 15.49
CA VAL A 275 -5.21 35.46 15.98
C VAL A 275 -6.00 34.23 16.47
N ASP A 276 -7.19 34.44 17.03
CA ASP A 276 -8.07 33.38 17.52
C ASP A 276 -8.62 32.50 16.39
N GLU A 277 -9.12 33.12 15.33
CA GLU A 277 -9.60 32.39 14.16
C GLU A 277 -8.46 31.61 13.50
N ARG A 278 -7.28 32.23 13.36
CA ARG A 278 -6.08 31.56 12.84
C ARG A 278 -5.67 30.36 13.70
N MET A 279 -5.63 30.53 15.03
CA MET A 279 -5.32 29.44 15.96
C MET A 279 -6.34 28.31 15.87
N ALA A 280 -7.64 28.62 15.85
CA ALA A 280 -8.70 27.63 15.73
C ALA A 280 -8.57 26.82 14.43
N ASN A 281 -8.33 27.50 13.30
CA ASN A 281 -8.13 26.87 11.99
C ASN A 281 -6.89 25.95 11.97
N ILE A 282 -5.81 26.33 12.65
CA ILE A 282 -4.59 25.52 12.77
C ILE A 282 -4.86 24.26 13.59
N VAL A 283 -5.51 24.40 14.76
CA VAL A 283 -5.82 23.27 15.64
C VAL A 283 -6.78 22.31 14.96
N GLU A 284 -7.83 22.82 14.31
CA GLU A 284 -8.78 22.00 13.56
C GLU A 284 -8.07 21.21 12.44
N LEU A 285 -7.24 21.87 11.64
CA LEU A 285 -6.48 21.21 10.58
C LEU A 285 -5.51 20.15 11.14
N HIS A 286 -4.81 20.46 12.24
CA HIS A 286 -3.88 19.52 12.87
C HIS A 286 -4.60 18.28 13.40
N LEU A 287 -5.72 18.44 14.11
CA LEU A 287 -6.53 17.34 14.62
C LEU A 287 -7.13 16.51 13.49
N ARG A 288 -7.64 17.16 12.45
CA ARG A 288 -8.15 16.50 11.25
C ARG A 288 -7.05 15.66 10.56
N THR A 289 -5.85 16.19 10.45
CA THR A 289 -4.69 15.47 9.89
C THR A 289 -4.31 14.27 10.76
N LEU A 290 -4.28 14.42 12.09
CA LEU A 290 -4.00 13.31 13.01
C LEU A 290 -5.06 12.21 12.93
N ASN A 291 -6.34 12.57 12.85
CA ASN A 291 -7.43 11.62 12.66
C ASN A 291 -7.31 10.86 11.32
N PHE A 292 -6.93 11.56 10.25
CA PHE A 292 -6.66 10.92 8.96
C PHE A 292 -5.50 9.92 9.07
N VAL A 293 -4.42 10.25 9.78
CA VAL A 293 -3.30 9.31 10.00
C VAL A 293 -3.72 8.12 10.87
N ASN A 294 -4.57 8.31 11.88
CA ASN A 294 -5.09 7.20 12.68
C ASN A 294 -5.92 6.22 11.84
N ASN A 295 -6.78 6.74 10.95
CA ASN A 295 -7.54 5.90 10.02
C ASN A 295 -6.61 5.18 9.03
N LEU A 296 -5.61 5.89 8.50
CA LEU A 296 -4.58 5.31 7.65
C LEU A 296 -3.83 4.17 8.35
N GLU A 297 -3.44 4.37 9.61
CA GLU A 297 -2.72 3.38 10.39
C GLU A 297 -3.57 2.13 10.62
N GLY A 298 -4.86 2.29 10.92
CA GLY A 298 -5.80 1.17 11.03
C GLY A 298 -5.94 0.37 9.74
N VAL A 299 -5.94 1.02 8.57
CA VAL A 299 -6.00 0.34 7.26
C VAL A 299 -4.70 -0.40 6.92
N LEU A 300 -3.56 0.19 7.27
CA LEU A 300 -2.24 -0.31 6.87
C LEU A 300 -1.62 -1.27 7.87
N ASN A 301 -2.12 -1.36 9.10
CA ASN A 301 -1.47 -2.09 10.18
C ASN A 301 -1.14 -3.55 9.80
N GLU A 302 -2.17 -4.28 9.37
CA GLU A 302 -2.09 -5.70 8.98
C GLU A 302 -1.38 -5.86 7.63
N VAL A 303 -1.62 -4.95 6.69
CA VAL A 303 -0.98 -4.95 5.37
C VAL A 303 0.54 -4.79 5.52
N CYS A 304 0.99 -3.89 6.39
CA CYS A 304 2.39 -3.64 6.68
C CYS A 304 3.03 -4.79 7.48
N LEU A 305 2.27 -5.49 8.32
CA LEU A 305 2.75 -6.71 8.98
C LEU A 305 3.04 -7.82 7.96
N VAL A 306 2.10 -8.07 7.04
CA VAL A 306 2.27 -9.05 5.97
C VAL A 306 3.47 -8.67 5.09
N GLU A 307 3.62 -7.39 4.78
CA GLU A 307 4.76 -6.87 4.02
C GLU A 307 6.09 -7.12 4.75
N PHE A 308 6.17 -6.76 6.03
CA PHE A 308 7.37 -6.89 6.84
C PHE A 308 7.84 -8.35 6.94
N ILE A 309 6.95 -9.27 7.34
CA ILE A 309 7.28 -10.69 7.51
C ILE A 309 7.60 -11.32 6.14
N GLY A 310 6.72 -11.06 5.17
CA GLY A 310 6.81 -11.69 3.87
C GLY A 310 8.01 -11.23 3.05
N CYS A 311 8.38 -9.95 3.07
CA CYS A 311 9.58 -9.46 2.40
C CYS A 311 10.86 -9.95 3.08
N THR A 312 10.91 -10.03 4.42
CA THR A 312 12.06 -10.64 5.12
C THR A 312 12.30 -12.07 4.62
N MET A 313 11.23 -12.86 4.53
CA MET A 313 11.32 -14.25 4.06
C MET A 313 11.68 -14.34 2.57
N ASN A 314 11.03 -13.57 1.70
CA ASN A 314 11.30 -13.60 0.26
C ASN A 314 12.70 -13.08 -0.09
N ILE A 315 13.20 -12.02 0.55
CA ILE A 315 14.55 -11.49 0.35
C ILE A 315 15.59 -12.56 0.72
N CYS A 316 15.37 -13.28 1.83
CA CYS A 316 16.23 -14.38 2.25
C CYS A 316 16.30 -15.49 1.19
N PHE A 317 15.15 -16.01 0.75
CA PHE A 317 15.10 -17.07 -0.27
C PHE A 317 15.63 -16.62 -1.63
N LEU A 318 15.30 -15.41 -2.08
CA LEU A 318 15.82 -14.86 -3.34
C LEU A 318 17.34 -14.67 -3.29
N GLY A 319 17.90 -14.25 -2.16
CA GLY A 319 19.35 -14.19 -1.97
C GLY A 319 20.01 -15.55 -2.12
N TYR A 320 19.39 -16.61 -1.59
CA TYR A 320 19.89 -17.98 -1.74
C TYR A 320 19.81 -18.46 -3.20
N TYR A 321 18.67 -18.24 -3.88
CA TYR A 321 18.53 -18.63 -5.29
C TYR A 321 19.50 -17.89 -6.18
N PHE A 322 19.70 -16.59 -5.95
CA PHE A 322 20.70 -15.80 -6.67
C PHE A 322 22.11 -16.41 -6.56
N MET A 323 22.54 -16.77 -5.35
CA MET A 323 23.86 -17.38 -5.14
C MET A 323 23.96 -18.76 -5.80
N SER A 324 22.93 -19.59 -5.66
CA SER A 324 22.92 -20.94 -6.23
C SER A 324 22.98 -20.93 -7.76
N GLU A 325 22.19 -20.08 -8.45
CA GLU A 325 22.23 -19.99 -9.92
C GLU A 325 23.52 -19.36 -10.44
N TRP A 326 24.10 -18.43 -9.67
CA TRP A 326 25.38 -17.82 -9.99
C TRP A 326 26.50 -18.87 -10.05
N GLU A 327 26.54 -19.78 -9.06
CA GLU A 327 27.49 -20.88 -9.02
C GLU A 327 27.30 -21.87 -10.18
N ASN A 328 26.04 -22.11 -10.57
CA ASN A 328 25.69 -22.99 -11.70
C ASN A 328 25.90 -22.35 -13.09
N SER A 329 26.33 -21.08 -13.16
CA SER A 329 26.51 -20.33 -14.41
C SER A 329 25.24 -20.18 -15.26
N GLU A 330 24.05 -20.22 -14.63
CA GLU A 330 22.77 -19.98 -15.31
C GLU A 330 22.45 -18.48 -15.37
N THR A 331 22.91 -17.81 -16.44
CA THR A 331 22.81 -16.34 -16.57
C THR A 331 21.38 -15.80 -16.48
N ILE A 332 20.40 -16.45 -17.12
CA ILE A 332 19.02 -15.96 -17.17
C ILE A 332 18.34 -16.06 -15.80
N SER A 333 18.46 -17.21 -15.13
CA SER A 333 17.92 -17.47 -13.79
C SER A 333 18.56 -16.51 -12.78
N THR A 334 19.87 -16.33 -12.85
CA THR A 334 20.65 -15.39 -12.02
C THR A 334 20.14 -13.95 -12.14
N VAL A 335 20.00 -13.44 -13.38
CA VAL A 335 19.50 -12.07 -13.62
C VAL A 335 18.07 -11.94 -13.09
N THR A 336 17.22 -12.94 -13.31
CA THR A 336 15.83 -12.95 -12.85
C THR A 336 15.73 -12.84 -11.33
N TYR A 337 16.47 -13.66 -10.59
CA TYR A 337 16.47 -13.62 -9.12
C TYR A 337 17.08 -12.32 -8.58
N CYS A 338 18.10 -11.77 -9.24
CA CYS A 338 18.65 -10.45 -8.89
C CYS A 338 17.61 -9.33 -9.04
N VAL A 339 16.89 -9.28 -10.17
CA VAL A 339 15.83 -8.27 -10.40
C VAL A 339 14.71 -8.43 -9.37
N LEU A 340 14.28 -9.65 -9.05
CA LEU A 340 13.30 -9.90 -8.00
C LEU A 340 13.80 -9.46 -6.62
N PHE A 341 15.03 -9.79 -6.25
CA PHE A 341 15.64 -9.39 -4.98
C PHE A 341 15.63 -7.87 -4.80
N VAL A 342 16.04 -7.14 -5.85
CA VAL A 342 15.98 -5.67 -5.89
C VAL A 342 14.54 -5.19 -5.76
N SER A 343 13.59 -5.81 -6.45
CA SER A 343 12.17 -5.41 -6.44
C SER A 343 11.53 -5.54 -5.07
N PHE A 344 11.72 -6.67 -4.38
CA PHE A 344 11.21 -6.87 -3.01
C PHE A 344 11.90 -5.95 -1.99
N THR A 345 13.20 -5.69 -2.16
CA THR A 345 13.94 -4.75 -1.31
C THR A 345 13.40 -3.33 -1.45
N PHE A 346 13.15 -2.87 -2.68
CA PHE A 346 12.55 -1.56 -2.91
C PHE A 346 11.11 -1.46 -2.40
N ASN A 347 10.35 -2.56 -2.42
CA ASN A 347 8.98 -2.57 -1.90
C ASN A 347 8.96 -2.23 -0.40
N ILE A 348 9.68 -3.01 0.42
CA ILE A 348 9.75 -2.75 1.86
C ILE A 348 10.44 -1.41 2.18
N PHE A 349 11.43 -1.00 1.37
CA PHE A 349 12.06 0.31 1.50
C PHE A 349 11.03 1.45 1.36
N ILE A 350 10.14 1.39 0.37
CA ILE A 350 9.11 2.43 0.18
C ILE A 350 8.22 2.54 1.42
N PHE A 351 7.74 1.41 1.96
CA PHE A 351 6.91 1.40 3.18
C PHE A 351 7.63 2.00 4.40
N CYS A 352 8.88 1.64 4.64
CA CYS A 352 9.67 2.18 5.73
C CYS A 352 9.99 3.67 5.54
N TYR A 353 10.28 4.08 4.30
CA TYR A 353 10.59 5.45 3.95
C TYR A 353 9.39 6.38 4.15
N ILE A 354 8.19 6.00 3.70
CA ILE A 354 6.99 6.81 3.92
C ILE A 354 6.60 6.87 5.41
N GLY A 355 6.84 5.80 6.18
CA GLY A 355 6.61 5.77 7.62
C GLY A 355 7.54 6.72 8.39
N GLU A 356 8.83 6.71 8.05
CA GLU A 356 9.81 7.66 8.59
C GLU A 356 9.42 9.09 8.25
N LYS A 357 9.15 9.35 6.96
CA LYS A 357 8.83 10.68 6.46
C LYS A 357 7.58 11.25 7.15
N LEU A 358 6.53 10.44 7.31
CA LEU A 358 5.33 10.84 8.04
C LEU A 358 5.61 11.20 9.49
N THR A 359 6.43 10.38 10.16
CA THR A 359 6.81 10.59 11.56
C THR A 359 7.64 11.88 11.71
N GLU A 360 8.57 12.15 10.79
CA GLU A 360 9.37 13.37 10.77
C GLU A 360 8.51 14.62 10.59
N GLU A 361 7.60 14.63 9.60
CA GLU A 361 6.73 15.78 9.34
C GLU A 361 5.75 16.02 10.50
N SER A 362 5.25 14.97 11.14
CA SER A 362 4.43 15.09 12.35
C SER A 362 5.20 15.71 13.53
N LYS A 363 6.46 15.30 13.76
CA LYS A 363 7.34 15.91 14.78
C LYS A 363 7.66 17.37 14.45
N HIS A 364 7.82 17.68 13.17
CA HIS A 364 8.18 19.02 12.70
C HIS A 364 7.15 20.08 13.09
N VAL A 365 5.86 19.72 13.15
CA VAL A 365 4.79 20.60 13.67
C VAL A 365 5.12 21.13 15.08
N GLY A 366 5.57 20.24 15.98
CA GLY A 366 5.94 20.62 17.34
C GLY A 366 7.16 21.54 17.39
N THR A 367 8.19 21.24 16.58
CA THR A 367 9.38 22.09 16.46
C THR A 367 9.00 23.49 15.99
N MET A 368 8.18 23.60 14.94
CA MET A 368 7.77 24.90 14.40
C MET A 368 6.88 25.66 15.37
N THR A 369 5.97 24.98 16.06
CA THR A 369 5.15 25.59 17.13
C THR A 369 6.01 26.21 18.23
N TYR A 370 7.13 25.56 18.60
CA TYR A 370 8.06 26.08 19.61
C TYR A 370 8.82 27.33 19.12
N MET A 371 9.14 27.39 17.82
CA MET A 371 9.94 28.46 17.21
C MET A 371 9.12 29.71 16.85
N ILE A 372 7.79 29.67 16.98
CA ILE A 372 6.93 30.85 16.82
C ILE A 372 7.34 31.93 17.83
N GLU A 373 7.20 33.20 17.44
CA GLU A 373 7.39 34.36 18.31
C GLU A 373 6.26 34.50 19.35
N TRP A 374 6.03 33.46 20.15
CA TRP A 374 4.95 33.33 21.13
C TRP A 374 4.95 34.46 22.17
N TYR A 375 6.10 35.10 22.41
CA TYR A 375 6.23 36.25 23.30
C TYR A 375 5.52 37.51 22.77
N ARG A 376 5.20 37.57 21.47
CA ARG A 376 4.38 38.64 20.86
C ARG A 376 2.88 38.38 21.01
N LEU A 377 2.47 37.17 21.37
CA LEU A 377 1.08 36.81 21.58
C LEU A 377 0.61 37.21 22.98
N HIS A 378 -0.67 37.56 23.12
CA HIS A 378 -1.27 37.74 24.44
C HIS A 378 -1.21 36.42 25.23
N HIS A 379 -0.97 36.50 26.55
CA HIS A 379 -0.71 35.33 27.40
C HIS A 379 -1.77 34.21 27.26
N THR A 380 -3.05 34.58 27.17
CA THR A 380 -4.15 33.60 26.97
C THR A 380 -4.09 32.87 25.63
N LYS A 381 -3.47 33.47 24.60
CA LYS A 381 -3.32 32.88 23.26
C LYS A 381 -2.07 32.02 23.17
N ALA A 382 -1.00 32.44 23.83
CA ALA A 382 0.23 31.66 23.96
C ALA A 382 -0.02 30.30 24.65
N GLN A 383 -0.96 30.23 25.59
CA GLN A 383 -1.37 28.96 26.22
C GLN A 383 -1.94 27.93 25.23
N GLY A 384 -2.59 28.37 24.14
CA GLY A 384 -3.11 27.45 23.11
C GLY A 384 -2.02 26.66 22.39
N LEU A 385 -0.84 27.26 22.22
CA LEU A 385 0.33 26.60 21.60
C LEU A 385 0.84 25.42 22.43
N ILE A 386 0.65 25.46 23.75
CA ILE A 386 1.08 24.39 24.66
C ILE A 386 0.37 23.08 24.30
N LEU A 387 -0.91 23.14 23.94
CA LEU A 387 -1.67 21.94 23.57
C LEU A 387 -1.11 21.30 22.29
N ILE A 388 -0.81 22.11 21.27
CA ILE A 388 -0.18 21.65 20.03
C ILE A 388 1.19 21.01 20.31
N LEU A 389 1.99 21.63 21.18
CA LEU A 389 3.28 21.09 21.62
C LEU A 389 3.15 19.74 22.34
N ILE A 390 2.17 19.61 23.25
CA ILE A 390 1.93 18.36 23.97
C ILE A 390 1.53 17.25 23.01
N ILE A 391 0.61 17.52 22.08
CA ILE A 391 0.16 16.54 21.07
C ILE A 391 1.33 16.14 20.17
N SER A 392 2.17 17.10 19.74
CA SER A 392 3.32 16.85 18.87
C SER A 392 4.41 15.97 19.50
N LYS A 393 4.45 15.83 20.83
CA LYS A 393 5.34 14.87 21.53
C LYS A 393 4.97 13.41 21.24
N TYR A 394 3.74 13.16 20.80
CA TYR A 394 3.25 11.87 20.37
C TYR A 394 3.02 11.89 18.86
N PRO A 395 4.11 11.87 18.06
CA PRO A 395 4.00 12.01 16.62
C PRO A 395 3.20 10.85 16.01
N ALA A 396 2.53 11.14 14.92
CA ALA A 396 1.77 10.16 14.17
C ALA A 396 2.73 9.16 13.50
N ARG A 397 2.42 7.86 13.58
CA ARG A 397 3.29 6.77 13.11
C ARG A 397 2.46 5.70 12.42
N ILE A 398 3.07 5.00 11.48
CA ILE A 398 2.50 3.78 10.89
C ILE A 398 3.24 2.59 11.49
N THR A 399 2.50 1.58 11.92
CA THR A 399 3.06 0.37 12.52
C THR A 399 2.76 -0.87 11.68
N ALA A 400 3.64 -1.86 11.76
CA ALA A 400 3.42 -3.21 11.28
C ALA A 400 2.94 -4.08 12.45
N GLY A 401 1.66 -4.46 12.46
CA GLY A 401 1.10 -5.37 13.46
C GLY A 401 1.09 -4.84 14.90
N LYS A 402 1.23 -3.52 15.11
CA LYS A 402 1.57 -2.90 16.42
C LYS A 402 2.89 -3.41 17.05
N MET A 403 3.70 -4.17 16.30
CA MET A 403 4.95 -4.77 16.77
C MET A 403 6.16 -3.89 16.46
N ALA A 404 6.17 -3.27 15.28
CA ALA A 404 7.30 -2.47 14.81
C ALA A 404 6.80 -1.18 14.12
N GLU A 405 7.50 -0.08 14.34
CA GLU A 405 7.24 1.19 13.67
C GLU A 405 7.95 1.23 12.32
N LEU A 406 7.23 1.60 11.26
CA LEU A 406 7.83 1.76 9.94
C LEU A 406 8.81 2.93 9.95
N SER A 407 10.08 2.61 9.73
CA SER A 407 11.22 3.52 9.88
C SER A 407 12.41 2.99 9.10
N MET A 408 13.41 3.84 8.86
CA MET A 408 14.67 3.39 8.24
C MET A 408 15.43 2.38 9.13
N THR A 409 15.25 2.47 10.45
CA THR A 409 15.73 1.45 11.40
C THR A 409 15.04 0.10 11.19
N CYS A 410 13.71 0.10 11.02
CA CYS A 410 12.93 -1.10 10.72
C CYS A 410 13.40 -1.77 9.41
N PHE A 411 13.61 -0.99 8.34
CA PHE A 411 14.18 -1.50 7.08
C PHE A 411 15.55 -2.15 7.28
N SER A 412 16.43 -1.50 8.04
CA SER A 412 17.76 -2.04 8.34
C SER A 412 17.68 -3.38 9.09
N ASN A 413 16.71 -3.51 10.00
CA ASN A 413 16.47 -4.75 10.73
C ASN A 413 15.97 -5.86 9.82
N VAL A 414 15.03 -5.57 8.90
CA VAL A 414 14.55 -6.53 7.88
C VAL A 414 15.71 -7.09 7.07
N LEU A 415 16.58 -6.22 6.55
CA LEU A 415 17.72 -6.66 5.75
C LEU A 415 18.70 -7.51 6.57
N LYS A 416 19.07 -7.05 7.77
CA LYS A 416 19.96 -7.81 8.67
C LYS A 416 19.39 -9.21 8.94
N THR A 417 18.12 -9.29 9.32
CA THR A 417 17.45 -10.56 9.60
C THR A 417 17.41 -11.46 8.37
N ALA A 418 17.08 -10.93 7.18
CA ALA A 418 17.09 -11.70 5.93
C ALA A 418 18.48 -12.24 5.59
N PHE A 419 19.54 -11.44 5.75
CA PHE A 419 20.93 -11.87 5.53
C PHE A 419 21.40 -12.89 6.58
N THR A 420 20.99 -12.76 7.85
CA THR A 420 21.28 -13.76 8.88
C THR A 420 20.65 -15.11 8.53
N TYR A 421 19.37 -15.13 8.15
CA TYR A 421 18.71 -16.36 7.72
C TYR A 421 19.30 -16.93 6.42
N LEU A 422 19.71 -16.06 5.49
CA LEU A 422 20.41 -16.49 4.28
C LEU A 422 21.72 -17.23 4.61
N ASN A 423 22.52 -16.68 5.52
CA ASN A 423 23.76 -17.33 5.95
C ASN A 423 23.49 -18.67 6.63
N LEU A 424 22.45 -18.76 7.47
CA LEU A 424 22.03 -20.03 8.08
C LEU A 424 21.61 -21.06 7.02
N LEU A 425 20.77 -20.67 6.06
CA LEU A 425 20.37 -21.55 4.95
C LEU A 425 21.58 -22.04 4.16
N ARG A 426 22.55 -21.16 3.90
CA ARG A 426 23.78 -21.53 3.19
C ARG A 426 24.58 -22.56 3.98
N THR A 427 24.79 -22.37 5.28
CA THR A 427 25.55 -23.31 6.12
C THR A 427 24.87 -24.68 6.24
N VAL A 428 23.54 -24.73 6.22
CA VAL A 428 22.79 -26.00 6.29
C VAL A 428 22.72 -26.71 4.94
N ALA A 429 22.74 -25.96 3.83
CA ALA A 429 22.66 -26.52 2.48
C ALA A 429 24.03 -26.85 1.85
N SER A 430 25.13 -26.30 2.38
CA SER A 430 26.52 -26.66 2.05
C SER A 430 26.96 -27.90 2.80
#